data_AF-A0A0P7CEA3-F1
#
_entry.id   AF-A0A0P7CEA3-F1
#
_cell.length_a   1.000
_cell.length_b   1.000
_cell.length_c   1.000
_cell.angle_alpha   90.00
_cell.angle_beta   90.00
_cell.angle_gamma   90.00
#
_symmetry.space_group_name_H-M   'P 1'
#
loop_
_entity.id
_entity.type
_entity.pdbx_description
1 polymer ?
#
loop_
_entity_poly.entity_id
_entity_poly.type
_entity_poly.pdbx_seq_one_letter_code
_entity_poly.pdbx_strand_id
1 'polypeptide(L)'
;MLVVLLMGFALVVLARTRNRIVVVTDQAVVVLEAGLFASRTPSGPVPLVRLPRRTVLGPPRGFVGSMSLAGEKVWIPFRHHKDVAAANAGLAQL
;
A
#
# COMPACT_ATOMS: atom_id res chain seq x y z
N MET A 1 22.63 27.22 -3.71
CA MET A 1 22.47 26.30 -4.87
C MET A 1 22.11 24.88 -4.42
N LEU A 2 22.88 24.26 -3.51
CA LEU A 2 22.61 22.89 -3.00
C LEU A 2 21.20 22.72 -2.40
N VAL A 3 20.77 23.64 -1.52
CA VAL A 3 19.45 23.55 -0.86
C VAL A 3 18.30 23.59 -1.86
N VAL A 4 18.39 24.42 -2.91
CA VAL A 4 17.36 24.55 -3.95
C VAL A 4 17.25 23.27 -4.78
N LEU A 5 18.39 22.64 -5.10
CA LEU A 5 18.43 21.34 -5.79
C LEU A 5 17.81 20.23 -4.94
N LEU A 6 18.12 20.18 -3.64
CA LEU A 6 17.52 19.21 -2.72
C LEU A 6 16.00 19.42 -2.58
N MET A 7 15.53 20.67 -2.52
CA MET A 7 14.11 20.99 -2.42
C MET A 7 13.36 20.58 -3.70
N GLY A 8 13.92 20.89 -4.88
CA GLY A 8 13.37 20.48 -6.17
C GLY A 8 13.32 18.96 -6.31
N PHE A 9 14.40 18.26 -5.90
CA PHE A 9 14.44 16.81 -5.90
C PHE A 9 13.39 16.19 -4.98
N ALA A 10 13.24 16.70 -3.76
CA ALA A 10 12.22 16.24 -2.81
C ALA A 10 10.80 16.44 -3.36
N LEU A 11 10.52 17.57 -4.02
CA LEU A 11 9.23 17.85 -4.66
C LEU A 11 8.91 16.83 -5.76
N VAL A 12 9.89 16.48 -6.60
CA VAL A 12 9.71 15.47 -7.66
C VAL A 12 9.44 14.09 -7.06
N VAL A 13 10.16 13.71 -6.00
CA VAL A 13 9.94 12.42 -5.32
C VAL A 13 8.55 12.36 -4.68
N LEU A 14 8.14 13.42 -3.98
CA LEU A 14 6.83 13.51 -3.35
C LEU A 14 5.69 13.46 -4.39
N ALA A 15 5.83 14.19 -5.50
CA ALA A 15 4.83 14.20 -6.57
C ALA A 15 4.67 12.83 -7.27
N ARG A 16 5.71 11.99 -7.26
CA ARG A 16 5.64 10.62 -7.81
C ARG A 16 5.23 9.56 -6.79
N THR A 17 5.22 9.88 -5.50
CA THR A 17 4.87 8.93 -4.46
C THR A 17 3.36 8.81 -4.36
N ARG A 18 2.83 7.61 -4.59
CA ARG A 18 1.42 7.31 -4.43
C ARG A 18 1.22 6.37 -3.25
N ASN A 19 0.45 6.81 -2.27
CA ASN A 19 0.11 5.98 -1.12
C ASN A 19 -1.14 5.15 -1.42
N ARG A 20 -1.15 3.90 -0.93
CA ARG A 20 -2.28 2.98 -1.04
C ARG A 20 -2.70 2.53 0.36
N ILE A 21 -4.00 2.43 0.59
CA ILE A 21 -4.56 1.74 1.76
C ILE A 21 -5.14 0.43 1.25
N VAL A 22 -4.71 -0.68 1.85
CA VAL A 22 -5.23 -2.01 1.53
C VAL A 22 -6.12 -2.44 2.69
N VAL A 23 -7.41 -2.56 2.43
CA VAL A 23 -8.41 -3.02 3.40
C VAL A 23 -8.75 -4.47 3.08
N VAL A 24 -8.53 -5.36 4.03
CA VAL A 24 -8.85 -6.79 3.89
C VAL A 24 -10.08 -7.06 4.75
N THR A 25 -11.16 -7.52 4.12
CA THR A 25 -12.41 -7.93 4.79
C THR A 25 -12.68 -9.40 4.53
N ASP A 26 -13.70 -10.01 5.13
CA ASP A 26 -14.01 -11.43 4.87
C ASP A 26 -14.55 -11.67 3.45
N GLN A 27 -15.01 -10.61 2.77
CA GLN A 27 -15.63 -10.71 1.44
C GLN A 27 -14.69 -10.29 0.31
N ALA A 28 -13.80 -9.32 0.55
CA ALA A 28 -12.93 -8.78 -0.50
C ALA A 28 -11.66 -8.13 0.06
N VAL A 29 -10.69 -7.95 -0.84
CA VAL A 29 -9.56 -7.04 -0.61
C VAL A 29 -9.84 -5.76 -1.40
N VAL A 30 -9.88 -4.63 -0.72
CA VAL A 30 -10.22 -3.32 -1.28
C VAL A 30 -8.98 -2.43 -1.22
N VAL A 31 -8.62 -1.84 -2.36
CA VAL A 31 -7.48 -0.92 -2.47
C VAL A 31 -8.01 0.50 -2.63
N LEU A 32 -7.53 1.40 -1.77
CA LEU A 32 -7.93 2.80 -1.73
C LEU A 32 -6.72 3.69 -2.01
N GLU A 33 -6.97 4.87 -2.56
CA GLU A 33 -5.97 5.93 -2.64
C GLU A 33 -5.81 6.59 -1.27
N ALA A 34 -4.58 6.76 -0.80
CA ALA A 34 -4.28 7.52 0.40
C ALA A 34 -3.64 8.86 0.05
N GLY A 35 -3.90 9.86 0.89
CA GLY A 35 -3.25 11.16 0.76
C GLY A 35 -1.74 11.04 0.96
N LEU A 36 -0.98 11.91 0.29
CA LEU A 36 0.48 11.99 0.46
C LEU A 36 0.86 12.21 1.93
N PHE A 37 0.17 13.13 2.61
CA PHE A 37 0.39 13.47 4.02
C PHE A 37 -0.54 12.72 4.99
N ALA A 38 -1.64 12.16 4.49
CA ALA A 38 -2.66 11.48 5.30
C ALA A 38 -2.80 10.01 4.89
N SER A 39 -1.78 9.20 5.19
CA SER A 39 -1.73 7.78 4.81
C SER A 39 -2.84 6.89 5.39
N ARG A 40 -3.60 7.38 6.38
CA ARG A 40 -4.74 6.68 7.00
C ARG A 40 -6.09 7.17 6.51
N THR A 41 -6.13 8.25 5.74
CA THR A 41 -7.36 8.85 5.25
C THR A 41 -7.44 8.64 3.75
N PRO A 42 -8.51 8.01 3.24
CA PRO A 42 -8.68 7.87 1.81
C PRO A 42 -8.81 9.26 1.18
N SER A 43 -8.03 9.52 0.12
CA SER A 43 -8.06 10.78 -0.62
C SER A 43 -8.36 10.48 -2.08
N GLY A 44 -9.63 10.47 -2.46
CA GLY A 44 -10.05 10.20 -3.84
C GLY A 44 -11.27 9.29 -3.95
N PRO A 45 -11.66 8.92 -5.18
CA PRO A 45 -12.75 7.98 -5.39
C PRO A 45 -12.40 6.61 -4.81
N VAL A 46 -13.28 6.11 -3.95
CA VAL A 46 -13.14 4.85 -3.22
C VAL A 46 -14.17 3.85 -3.77
N PRO A 47 -13.81 2.60 -4.11
CA PRO A 47 -12.46 2.03 -4.14
C PRO A 47 -11.74 2.14 -5.49
N LEU A 48 -10.40 2.22 -5.50
CA LEU A 48 -9.59 2.18 -6.72
C LEU A 48 -9.70 0.82 -7.41
N VAL A 49 -9.64 -0.23 -6.61
CA VAL A 49 -9.69 -1.62 -7.08
C VAL A 49 -10.33 -2.48 -6.01
N ARG A 50 -11.10 -3.48 -6.44
CA ARG A 50 -11.63 -4.54 -5.59
C ARG A 50 -11.14 -5.87 -6.11
N LEU A 51 -10.47 -6.62 -5.24
CA LEU A 51 -9.93 -7.94 -5.52
C LEU A 51 -10.71 -9.01 -4.73
N PRO A 52 -10.76 -10.26 -5.23
CA PRO A 52 -11.35 -11.36 -4.50
C PRO A 52 -10.66 -11.55 -3.14
N ARG A 53 -11.40 -11.94 -2.10
CA ARG A 53 -10.79 -12.19 -0.78
C ARG A 53 -9.70 -13.25 -0.83
N ARG A 54 -9.80 -14.23 -1.73
CA ARG A 54 -8.79 -15.28 -1.95
C ARG A 54 -7.44 -14.77 -2.48
N THR A 55 -7.29 -13.46 -2.69
CA THR A 55 -6.02 -12.86 -3.10
C THR A 55 -5.00 -12.99 -1.98
N VAL A 56 -3.94 -13.74 -2.25
CA VAL A 56 -2.77 -13.85 -1.36
C VAL A 56 -1.94 -12.59 -1.48
N LEU A 57 -1.69 -11.92 -0.35
CA LEU A 57 -0.74 -10.81 -0.29
C LEU A 57 0.67 -11.40 -0.22
N GLY A 58 1.59 -10.96 -1.07
CA GLY A 58 2.95 -11.51 -1.09
C GLY A 58 3.67 -11.32 0.26
N PRO A 59 4.51 -12.27 0.70
CA PRO A 59 5.25 -12.14 1.96
C PRO A 59 6.25 -10.98 1.84
N PRO A 60 6.08 -9.89 2.61
CA PRO A 60 7.02 -8.79 2.56
C PRO A 60 8.36 -9.21 3.20
N ARG A 61 9.48 -8.75 2.64
CA ARG A 61 10.84 -9.08 3.12
C ARG A 61 11.65 -7.80 3.33
N GLY A 62 12.56 -7.81 4.31
CA GLY A 62 13.43 -6.67 4.64
C GLY A 62 12.71 -5.53 5.39
N PHE A 63 13.36 -4.37 5.51
CA PHE A 63 12.76 -3.20 6.19
C PHE A 63 11.58 -2.59 5.42
N VAL A 64 11.62 -2.67 4.09
CA VAL A 64 10.54 -2.28 3.19
C VAL A 64 10.35 -3.41 2.20
N GLY A 65 9.32 -4.22 2.44
CA GLY A 65 8.95 -5.30 1.53
C GLY A 65 8.20 -4.75 0.33
N SER A 66 8.21 -5.46 -0.79
CA SER A 66 7.36 -5.12 -1.93
C SER A 66 6.47 -6.30 -2.29
N MET A 67 5.24 -6.02 -2.71
CA MET A 67 4.35 -7.01 -3.31
C MET A 67 3.69 -6.45 -4.57
N SER A 68 3.22 -7.34 -5.43
CA SER A 68 2.35 -6.97 -6.55
C SER A 68 0.90 -7.04 -6.10
N LEU A 69 0.15 -5.97 -6.29
CA LEU A 69 -1.27 -5.88 -5.98
C LEU A 69 -1.99 -5.27 -7.18
N ALA A 70 -2.90 -6.03 -7.79
CA ALA A 70 -3.62 -5.61 -9.01
C ALA A 70 -2.70 -5.14 -10.16
N GLY A 71 -1.52 -5.75 -10.29
CA GLY A 71 -0.52 -5.36 -11.31
C GLY A 71 0.36 -4.16 -10.92
N GLU A 72 0.12 -3.52 -9.77
CA GLU A 72 0.95 -2.44 -9.23
C GLU A 72 1.95 -2.98 -8.19
N LYS A 73 3.22 -2.55 -8.28
CA LYS A 73 4.20 -2.85 -7.24
C LYS A 73 4.01 -1.89 -6.07
N VAL A 74 3.60 -2.43 -4.93
CA VAL A 74 3.36 -1.67 -3.68
C VAL A 74 4.46 -1.97 -2.68
N TRP A 75 4.98 -0.92 -2.05
CA TRP A 75 5.98 -1.02 -0.99
C TRP A 75 5.32 -0.98 0.38
N ILE A 76 5.71 -1.91 1.25
CA ILE A 76 5.14 -2.14 2.57
C ILE A 76 6.23 -2.00 3.62
N PRO A 77 6.15 -0.98 4.50
CA PRO A 77 7.10 -0.83 5.58
C PRO A 77 6.93 -1.93 6.62
N PHE A 78 8.02 -2.31 7.28
CA PHE A 78 8.11 -3.41 8.26
C PHE A 78 6.97 -3.44 9.29
N ARG A 79 6.52 -2.26 9.76
CA ARG A 79 5.44 -2.13 10.75
C ARG A 79 4.12 -2.79 10.33
N HIS A 80 3.87 -2.95 9.02
CA HIS A 80 2.66 -3.53 8.45
C HIS A 80 2.83 -4.99 8.01
N HIS A 81 4.01 -5.60 8.20
CA HIS A 81 4.24 -6.99 7.81
C HIS A 81 3.37 -7.95 8.62
N LYS A 82 3.12 -7.63 9.89
CA LYS A 82 2.18 -8.36 10.76
C LYS A 82 0.74 -8.33 10.21
N ASP A 83 0.33 -7.21 9.63
CA ASP A 83 -1.04 -7.03 9.11
C ASP A 83 -1.20 -7.88 7.84
N VAL A 84 -0.17 -7.94 7.00
CA VAL A 84 -0.11 -8.82 5.82
C VAL A 84 -0.15 -10.30 6.22
N ALA A 85 0.63 -10.68 7.24
CA ALA A 85 0.63 -12.05 7.75
C ALA A 85 -0.75 -12.45 8.30
N ALA A 86 -1.40 -11.58 9.07
CA ALA A 86 -2.74 -11.81 9.60
C ALA A 86 -3.79 -11.93 8.48
N ALA A 87 -3.74 -11.06 7.47
CA ALA A 87 -4.63 -11.10 6.32
C ALA A 87 -4.53 -12.42 5.54
N ASN A 88 -3.31 -12.92 5.35
CA ASN A 88 -3.05 -14.20 4.71
C ASN A 88 -3.46 -15.39 5.59
N ALA A 89 -3.24 -15.33 6.91
CA ALA A 89 -3.66 -16.40 7.82
C ALA A 89 -5.19 -16.59 7.79
N GLY A 90 -5.95 -15.50 7.67
CA GLY A 90 -7.41 -15.56 7.51
C GLY A 90 -7.88 -16.23 6.20
N LEU A 91 -7.00 -16.44 5.22
CA LEU A 91 -7.35 -17.22 4.01
C LEU A 91 -7.55 -18.70 4.31
N ALA A 92 -6.86 -19.25 5.32
CA ALA A 92 -7.00 -20.65 5.70
C ALA A 92 -8.36 -20.95 6.36
N GLN A 93 -9.16 -19.93 6.65
CA GLN A 93 -10.44 -20.01 7.34
C GLN A 93 -11.65 -19.83 6.39
N LEU A 94 -11.41 -19.62 5.08
CA LEU A 94 -12.41 -19.40 4.02
C LEU A 94 -12.54 -20.62 3.09
#